data_AF-C4V297-F1
#
_entry.id   AF-C4V297-F1
#
_cell.length_a   1.000
_cell.length_b   1.000
_cell.length_c   1.000
_cell.angle_alpha   90.00
_cell.angle_beta   90.00
_cell.angle_gamma   90.00
#
_symmetry.space_group_name_H-M   'P 1'
#
loop_
_entity.id
_entity.type
_entity.pdbx_description
1 polymer ?
#
loop_
_entity_poly.entity_id
_entity_poly.type
_entity_poly.pdbx_seq_one_letter_code
_entity_poly.pdbx_strand_id
1 'polypeptide(L)'
;MIYMIHCQRKYIVCVLAGILGFGMMTLFLPSAEASEALTLSYEEGASNEYDFRIRREERIHEENVRTIEFNFRCDGDQEKYDRAMRAEQKRHAEAVNEIERDYRSGSPWR
;
A
#
# COMPACT_ATOMS: atom_id res chain seq x y z
N MET A 1 11.66 14.52 19.30
CA MET A 1 12.65 15.24 18.47
C MET A 1 12.29 14.92 17.02
N ILE A 2 11.49 15.79 16.40
CA ILE A 2 10.97 15.60 15.04
C ILE A 2 12.10 16.03 14.09
N TYR A 3 12.73 15.10 13.40
CA TYR A 3 13.71 15.43 12.37
C TYR A 3 12.96 16.01 11.16
N MET A 4 12.80 17.34 11.14
CA MET A 4 12.47 18.08 9.93
C MET A 4 13.67 17.99 8.99
N ILE A 5 13.63 17.01 8.09
CA ILE A 5 14.59 16.90 6.99
C ILE A 5 14.25 18.03 6.01
N HIS A 6 15.06 19.08 6.03
CA HIS A 6 15.02 20.16 5.05
C HIS A 6 15.34 19.59 3.66
N CYS A 7 14.31 19.27 2.87
CA CYS A 7 14.50 18.96 1.45
C CYS A 7 14.84 20.29 0.74
N GLN A 8 16.14 20.51 0.55
CA GLN A 8 16.67 21.61 -0.25
C GLN A 8 16.18 21.45 -1.69
N ARG A 9 15.31 22.36 -2.11
CA ARG A 9 14.69 22.44 -3.44
C ARG A 9 15.77 22.59 -4.51
N LYS A 10 16.32 21.48 -5.00
CA LYS A 10 17.13 21.44 -6.23
C LYS A 10 16.25 20.88 -7.33
N TYR A 11 15.92 21.75 -8.27
CA TYR A 11 15.17 21.42 -9.48
C TYR A 11 15.96 20.39 -10.29
N ILE A 12 15.61 19.11 -10.16
CA ILE A 12 16.13 18.07 -11.03
C ILE A 12 14.97 17.65 -11.95
N VAL A 13 14.97 18.22 -13.16
CA VAL A 13 14.18 17.73 -14.28
C VAL A 13 14.85 16.44 -14.76
N CYS A 14 14.44 15.31 -14.20
CA CYS A 14 14.75 14.00 -14.76
C CYS A 14 13.56 13.57 -15.62
N VAL A 15 13.66 13.79 -16.92
CA VAL A 15 12.87 13.07 -17.92
C VAL A 15 13.33 11.62 -17.86
N LEU A 16 12.53 10.71 -17.32
CA LEU A 16 12.70 9.28 -17.53
C LEU A 16 11.38 8.68 -17.99
N ALA A 17 11.29 8.50 -19.31
CA ALA A 17 10.34 7.62 -19.94
C ALA A 17 10.71 6.17 -19.57
N GLY A 18 9.75 5.44 -19.03
CA GLY A 18 9.85 4.01 -18.75
C GLY A 18 8.46 3.40 -18.81
N ILE A 19 8.06 2.98 -20.01
CA ILE A 19 6.85 2.18 -20.22
C ILE A 19 7.10 0.82 -19.57
N LEU A 20 6.38 0.51 -18.49
CA LEU A 20 6.06 -0.87 -18.13
C LEU A 20 4.54 -0.93 -17.96
N GLY A 21 3.88 -1.11 -19.10
CA GLY A 21 2.53 -1.65 -19.10
C GLY A 21 2.60 -3.10 -18.65
N PHE A 22 1.88 -3.42 -17.57
CA PHE A 22 1.38 -4.76 -17.33
C PHE A 22 -0.14 -4.65 -17.23
N GLY A 23 -0.80 -4.95 -18.34
CA GLY A 23 -2.25 -5.09 -18.38
C GLY A 23 -2.68 -6.41 -17.75
N MET A 24 -3.89 -6.45 -17.19
CA MET A 24 -5.02 -7.20 -17.74
C MET A 24 -6.22 -7.04 -16.80
N MET A 25 -7.38 -6.85 -17.43
CA MET A 25 -8.70 -6.81 -16.80
C MET A 25 -9.00 -8.09 -16.03
N THR A 26 -9.69 -7.96 -14.90
CA THR A 26 -10.77 -8.89 -14.55
C THR A 26 -11.97 -8.08 -14.09
N LEU A 27 -12.97 -8.00 -14.97
CA LEU A 27 -14.33 -7.59 -14.62
C LEU A 27 -14.88 -8.62 -13.62
N PHE A 28 -15.07 -8.25 -12.36
CA PHE A 28 -15.91 -9.01 -11.44
C PHE A 28 -17.19 -8.22 -11.21
N LEU A 29 -18.25 -8.68 -11.88
CA LEU A 29 -19.65 -8.34 -11.58
C LEU A 29 -19.95 -8.71 -10.12
N PRO A 30 -20.71 -7.89 -9.36
CA PRO A 30 -21.09 -8.26 -8.01
C PRO A 30 -22.24 -9.28 -8.09
N SER A 31 -21.94 -10.55 -7.83
CA SER A 31 -22.98 -11.53 -7.50
C SER A 31 -23.33 -11.34 -6.03
N ALA A 32 -24.56 -10.88 -5.79
CA ALA A 32 -25.13 -10.71 -4.47
C ALA A 32 -25.31 -12.07 -3.79
N GLU A 33 -24.70 -12.26 -2.63
CA GLU A 33 -25.17 -13.21 -1.63
C GLU A 33 -25.15 -12.54 -0.26
N ALA A 34 -26.35 -12.45 0.31
CA ALA A 34 -26.62 -11.89 1.62
C ALA A 34 -26.16 -12.87 2.70
N SER A 35 -25.28 -12.42 3.60
CA SER A 35 -25.13 -12.99 4.94
C SER A 35 -25.11 -11.87 5.97
N GLU A 36 -25.97 -12.02 6.95
CA GLU A 36 -26.42 -11.02 7.90
C GLU A 36 -25.32 -10.53 8.86
N ALA A 37 -25.13 -9.21 8.86
CA ALA A 37 -24.93 -8.34 10.02
C ALA A 37 -24.06 -8.87 11.19
N LEU A 38 -22.74 -8.69 11.07
CA LEU A 38 -21.93 -8.22 12.19
C LEU A 38 -21.58 -6.76 11.91
N THR A 39 -22.43 -5.85 12.37
CA THR A 39 -22.29 -4.41 12.19
C THR A 39 -21.13 -3.87 13.03
N LEU A 40 -19.91 -4.15 12.61
CA LEU A 40 -18.78 -3.27 12.87
C LEU A 40 -18.92 -2.13 11.88
N SER A 41 -19.20 -0.94 12.40
CA SER A 41 -19.19 0.32 11.65
C SER A 41 -17.75 0.59 11.18
N TYR A 42 -17.30 -0.12 10.15
CA TYR A 42 -16.08 0.21 9.43
C TYR A 42 -16.38 1.46 8.60
N GLU A 43 -16.07 2.63 9.16
CA GLU A 43 -16.06 3.86 8.39
C GLU A 43 -15.12 3.68 7.19
N GLU A 44 -15.51 4.21 6.03
CA GLU A 44 -14.85 4.10 4.70
C GLU A 44 -15.30 2.95 3.77
N GLY A 45 -16.55 2.49 3.88
CA GLY A 45 -17.19 1.69 2.82
C GLY A 45 -16.53 0.32 2.58
N ALA A 46 -15.88 -0.23 3.60
CA ALA A 46 -15.43 -1.62 3.62
C ALA A 46 -16.62 -2.51 3.97
N SER A 47 -16.81 -3.57 3.20
CA SER A 47 -17.95 -4.49 3.39
C SER A 47 -17.73 -5.49 4.52
N ASN A 48 -16.47 -5.71 4.93
CA ASN A 48 -16.06 -6.61 6.00
C ASN A 48 -14.71 -6.17 6.61
N GLU A 49 -14.35 -6.77 7.75
CA GLU A 49 -13.09 -6.51 8.48
C GLU A 49 -11.83 -6.70 7.63
N TYR A 50 -11.85 -7.75 6.81
CA TYR A 50 -10.74 -8.08 5.91
C TYR A 50 -10.48 -6.97 4.89
N ASP A 51 -11.53 -6.49 4.21
CA ASP A 51 -11.50 -5.41 3.23
C ASP A 51 -11.03 -4.10 3.87
N PHE A 52 -11.46 -3.81 5.09
CA PHE A 52 -10.93 -2.68 5.85
C PHE A 52 -9.41 -2.79 6.10
N ARG A 53 -8.94 -3.97 6.55
CA ARG A 53 -7.51 -4.20 6.82
C ARG A 53 -6.66 -4.14 5.55
N ILE A 54 -7.13 -4.72 4.45
CA ILE A 54 -6.45 -4.68 3.15
C ILE A 54 -6.34 -3.24 2.65
N ARG A 55 -7.45 -2.48 2.60
CA ARG A 55 -7.44 -1.07 2.16
C ARG A 55 -6.57 -0.20 3.05
N ARG A 56 -6.56 -0.46 4.35
CA ARG A 56 -5.68 0.25 5.29
C ARG A 56 -4.21 -0.03 4.99
N GLU A 57 -3.86 -1.29 4.76
CA GLU A 57 -2.50 -1.70 4.41
C GLU A 57 -2.06 -1.15 3.05
N GLU A 58 -2.95 -1.10 2.05
CA GLU A 58 -2.69 -0.44 0.76
C GLU A 58 -2.40 1.05 0.93
N ARG A 59 -3.15 1.77 1.78
CA ARG A 59 -2.86 3.19 2.07
C ARG A 59 -1.50 3.38 2.72
N ILE A 60 -1.14 2.52 3.67
CA ILE A 60 0.19 2.55 4.31
C ILE A 60 1.28 2.29 3.27
N HIS A 61 1.07 1.32 2.39
CA HIS A 61 1.99 1.01 1.30
C HIS A 61 2.18 2.21 0.37
N GLU A 62 1.09 2.84 -0.08
CA GLU A 62 1.14 4.04 -0.91
C GLU A 62 1.88 5.19 -0.23
N GLU A 63 1.64 5.44 1.05
CA GLU A 63 2.31 6.50 1.81
C GLU A 63 3.82 6.25 1.94
N ASN A 64 4.21 5.00 2.20
CA ASN A 64 5.61 4.61 2.29
C ASN A 64 6.30 4.73 0.92
N VAL A 65 5.68 4.25 -0.15
CA VAL A 65 6.20 4.38 -1.51
C VAL A 65 6.36 5.86 -1.88
N ARG A 66 5.37 6.71 -1.61
CA ARG A 66 5.48 8.16 -1.83
C ARG A 66 6.62 8.78 -1.04
N THR A 67 6.84 8.32 0.18
CA THR A 67 7.96 8.79 1.02
C THR A 67 9.31 8.37 0.43
N ILE A 68 9.43 7.14 -0.06
CA ILE A 68 10.63 6.61 -0.73
C ILE A 68 10.91 7.39 -2.02
N GLU A 69 9.89 7.61 -2.85
CA GLU A 69 9.98 8.42 -4.08
C GLU A 69 10.36 9.87 -3.79
N PHE A 70 9.79 10.48 -2.74
CA PHE A 70 10.15 11.83 -2.33
C PHE A 70 11.61 11.90 -1.91
N ASN A 71 12.08 10.95 -1.10
CA ASN A 71 13.47 10.88 -0.68
C ASN A 71 14.41 10.74 -1.89
N PHE A 72 14.08 9.86 -2.82
CA PHE A 72 14.82 9.70 -4.07
C PHE A 72 14.84 10.98 -4.90
N ARG A 73 13.73 11.71 -4.99
CA ARG A 73 13.68 13.02 -5.66
C ARG A 73 14.55 14.07 -4.97
N CYS A 74 14.74 13.99 -3.66
CA CYS A 74 15.59 14.91 -2.90
C CYS A 74 17.08 14.54 -3.00
N ASP A 75 17.45 13.25 -2.96
CA ASP A 75 18.85 12.80 -2.91
C ASP A 75 19.42 12.26 -4.23
N GLY A 76 18.59 11.71 -5.11
CA GLY A 76 18.96 11.12 -6.40
C GLY A 76 19.71 9.78 -6.27
N ASP A 77 19.70 9.13 -5.10
CA ASP A 77 20.46 7.90 -4.86
C ASP A 77 19.64 6.66 -5.26
N GLN A 78 20.01 6.09 -6.41
CA GLN A 78 19.33 4.90 -6.96
C GLN A 78 19.49 3.65 -6.08
N GLU A 79 20.66 3.42 -5.48
CA GLU A 79 20.87 2.21 -4.68
C GLU A 79 20.02 2.26 -3.40
N LYS A 80 19.94 3.44 -2.79
CA LYS A 80 19.09 3.69 -1.63
C LYS A 80 17.61 3.54 -1.98
N TYR A 81 17.16 4.07 -3.12
CA TYR A 81 15.80 3.88 -3.63
C TYR A 81 15.48 2.39 -3.84
N ASP A 82 16.31 1.66 -4.58
CA ASP A 82 16.07 0.25 -4.90
C ASP A 82 16.04 -0.62 -3.65
N ARG A 83 16.87 -0.30 -2.65
CA ARG A 83 16.90 -0.98 -1.36
C ARG A 83 15.63 -0.68 -0.56
N ALA A 84 15.22 0.58 -0.48
CA ALA A 84 14.03 0.99 0.26
C ALA A 84 12.75 0.45 -0.39
N MET A 85 12.64 0.49 -1.72
CA MET A 85 11.53 -0.08 -2.46
C MET A 85 11.41 -1.59 -2.24
N ARG A 86 12.51 -2.34 -2.31
CA ARG A 86 12.49 -3.79 -2.03
C ARG A 86 12.08 -4.10 -0.59
N ALA A 87 12.53 -3.30 0.37
CA ALA A 87 12.14 -3.47 1.77
C ALA A 87 10.64 -3.20 1.97
N GLU A 88 10.11 -2.14 1.37
CA GLU A 88 8.68 -1.80 1.47
C GLU A 88 7.79 -2.83 0.77
N GLN A 89 8.19 -3.30 -0.41
CA GLN A 89 7.47 -4.37 -1.11
C GLN A 89 7.45 -5.66 -0.29
N LYS A 90 8.58 -6.01 0.36
CA LYS A 90 8.63 -7.17 1.26
C LYS A 90 7.71 -6.99 2.46
N ARG A 91 7.73 -5.82 3.11
CA ARG A 91 6.86 -5.50 4.25
C ARG A 91 5.38 -5.61 3.86
N HIS A 92 5.00 -5.02 2.73
CA HIS A 92 3.63 -5.06 2.24
C HIS A 92 3.17 -6.50 1.96
N ALA A 93 4.02 -7.31 1.31
CA ALA A 93 3.72 -8.72 1.08
C ALA A 93 3.55 -9.52 2.38
N GLU A 94 4.41 -9.28 3.39
CA GLU A 94 4.29 -9.92 4.71
C GLU A 94 2.99 -9.50 5.43
N ALA A 95 2.65 -8.22 5.39
CA ALA A 95 1.42 -7.69 6.00
C ALA A 95 0.15 -8.24 5.32
N VAL A 96 0.11 -8.29 3.98
CA VAL A 96 -1.01 -8.86 3.23
C VAL A 96 -1.17 -10.35 3.53
N ASN A 97 -0.06 -11.11 3.56
CA ASN A 97 -0.10 -12.53 3.91
C ASN A 97 -0.62 -12.77 5.34
N GLU A 98 -0.27 -11.89 6.28
CA GLU A 98 -0.79 -11.97 7.64
C GLU A 98 -2.30 -11.71 7.69
N ILE A 99 -2.78 -10.65 7.02
CA ILE A 99 -4.20 -10.33 6.93
C ILE A 99 -4.98 -11.49 6.28
N GLU A 100 -4.43 -12.08 5.21
CA GLU A 100 -5.03 -13.22 4.52
C GLU A 100 -5.04 -14.48 5.39
N ARG A 101 -3.96 -14.75 6.11
CA ARG A 101 -3.87 -15.88 7.06
C ARG A 101 -4.91 -15.74 8.17
N ASP A 102 -5.04 -14.55 8.76
CA ASP A 102 -5.99 -14.29 9.82
C ASP A 102 -7.43 -14.53 9.34
N TYR A 103 -7.77 -14.01 8.15
CA TYR A 103 -9.06 -14.24 7.50
C TYR A 103 -9.36 -15.72 7.27
N ARG A 104 -8.39 -16.47 6.69
CA ARG A 104 -8.54 -17.91 6.46
C ARG A 104 -8.68 -18.72 7.74
N SER A 105 -8.01 -18.30 8.81
CA SER A 105 -8.08 -18.97 10.11
C SER A 105 -9.36 -18.64 10.89
N GLY A 106 -10.16 -17.68 10.43
CA GLY A 106 -11.33 -17.17 11.16
C GLY A 106 -10.97 -16.48 12.47
N SER A 107 -9.71 -16.04 12.63
CA SER A 107 -9.26 -15.35 13.83
C SER A 107 -9.79 -13.92 13.82
N PRO A 108 -10.60 -13.50 14.82
CA PRO A 108 -11.03 -12.12 14.92
C PRO A 108 -9.82 -11.22 15.16
N TRP A 109 -9.80 -10.07 14.49
CA TRP A 109 -8.74 -9.08 14.65
C TRP A 109 -8.72 -8.56 16.11
N ARG A 110 -7.52 -8.45 16.71
CA ARG A 110 -7.32 -7.98 18.09
C ARG A 110 -6.61 -6.64 18.13
#